data_AF-A0A3D5E4S7-F1
#
_entry.id   AF-A0A3D5E4S7-F1
#
_cell.length_a   1.000
_cell.length_b   1.000
_cell.length_c   1.000
_cell.angle_alpha   90.00
_cell.angle_beta   90.00
_cell.angle_gamma   90.00
#
_symmetry.space_group_name_H-M   'P 1'
#
loop_
_entity.id
_entity.type
_entity.pdbx_description
1 polymer ?
#
loop_
_entity_poly.entity_id
_entity_poly.type
_entity_poly.pdbx_seq_one_letter_code
_entity_poly.pdbx_strand_id
1 'polypeptide(L)'
;MRTPYGSQCSYYYEDLHRGRNNRECRLLIGKSDKWNVKLCKSCTIPRIQQCIECDNLNYSAGISSEMFGLLRKVQVTAWCEESKSEVVVPELGCGQCHSSTIFDKFLAE
;
A
#
# COMPACT_ATOMS: atom_id res chain seq x y z
N MET A 1 8.31 8.17 -2.46
CA MET A 1 9.60 7.98 -3.17
C MET A 1 9.38 7.08 -4.39
N ARG A 2 10.28 7.07 -5.38
CA ARG A 2 10.20 6.14 -6.52
C ARG A 2 10.95 4.85 -6.20
N THR A 3 10.31 3.69 -6.37
CA THR A 3 10.97 2.38 -6.23
C THR A 3 11.94 2.13 -7.40
N PRO A 4 12.88 1.17 -7.29
CA PRO A 4 13.77 0.82 -8.40
C PRO A 4 13.04 0.21 -9.61
N TYR A 5 11.76 -0.15 -9.46
CA TYR A 5 10.88 -0.58 -10.56
C TYR A 5 10.09 0.57 -11.19
N GLY A 6 10.30 1.80 -10.74
CA GLY A 6 9.74 3.00 -11.35
C GLY A 6 8.40 3.46 -10.80
N SER A 7 7.73 2.69 -9.94
CA SER A 7 6.46 3.11 -9.32
C SER A 7 6.67 4.01 -8.11
N GLN A 8 5.79 4.99 -7.88
CA GLN A 8 5.77 5.76 -6.65
C GLN A 8 5.17 4.94 -5.49
N CYS A 9 5.81 4.98 -4.33
CA CYS A 9 5.35 4.30 -3.12
C CYS A 9 5.67 5.19 -1.91
N SER A 10 4.69 5.43 -1.04
CA SER A 10 4.93 6.22 0.18
C SER A 10 5.74 5.46 1.23
N TYR A 11 5.67 4.12 1.22
CA TYR A 11 6.35 3.26 2.19
C TYR A 11 7.77 2.87 1.79
N TYR A 12 8.17 3.13 0.56
CA TYR A 12 9.53 2.85 0.11
C TYR A 12 10.48 3.97 0.50
N TYR A 13 11.62 3.61 1.08
CA TYR A 13 12.71 4.53 1.37
C TYR A 13 14.05 3.96 0.93
N GLU A 14 14.91 4.82 0.40
CA GLU A 14 16.31 4.53 0.15
C GLU A 14 17.23 5.71 0.47
N ASP A 15 18.41 5.40 1.00
CA ASP A 15 19.54 6.31 1.18
C ASP A 15 20.77 5.69 0.50
N LEU A 16 21.10 6.27 -0.65
CA LEU A 16 22.26 5.90 -1.48
C LEU A 16 23.40 6.93 -1.39
N HIS A 17 23.31 7.89 -0.46
CA HIS A 17 24.26 8.99 -0.40
C HIS A 17 25.64 8.51 0.04
N ARG A 18 26.70 8.95 -0.66
CA ARG A 18 28.13 8.69 -0.32
C ARG A 18 28.44 7.20 -0.10
N GLY A 19 27.92 6.33 -0.98
CA GLY A 19 28.21 4.89 -0.92
C GLY A 19 27.38 4.12 0.11
N ARG A 20 26.39 4.76 0.76
CA ARG A 20 25.35 4.04 1.49
C ARG A 20 24.50 3.23 0.52
N ASN A 21 23.89 2.17 1.04
CA ASN A 21 22.94 1.33 0.29
C ASN A 21 21.81 0.89 1.20
N ASN A 22 21.25 1.84 1.95
CA ASN A 22 20.17 1.56 2.88
C ASN A 22 18.86 1.61 2.09
N ARG A 23 18.11 0.52 2.12
CA ARG A 23 16.78 0.42 1.51
C ARG A 23 15.86 -0.24 2.50
N GLU A 24 14.65 0.26 2.62
CA GLU A 24 13.65 -0.29 3.52
C GLU A 24 12.24 -0.16 2.93
N CYS A 25 11.36 -1.04 3.39
CA CYS A 25 9.92 -0.92 3.22
C CYS A 25 9.29 -0.66 4.58
N ARG A 26 8.82 0.57 4.79
CA ARG A 26 8.22 1.01 6.05
C ARG A 26 6.87 0.36 6.34
N LEU A 27 6.24 -0.26 5.34
CA LEU A 27 5.03 -1.07 5.56
C LEU A 27 5.33 -2.44 6.18
N LEU A 28 6.58 -2.89 6.11
CA LEU A 28 7.05 -4.19 6.61
C LEU A 28 8.02 -4.03 7.78
N ILE A 29 7.87 -2.96 8.58
CA ILE A 29 8.66 -2.74 9.80
C ILE A 29 8.53 -3.98 10.71
N GLY A 30 9.66 -4.44 11.26
CA GLY A 30 9.74 -5.66 12.08
C GLY A 30 9.81 -6.97 11.28
N LYS A 31 9.69 -6.93 9.95
CA LYS A 31 9.90 -8.07 9.03
C LYS A 31 11.00 -7.77 8.00
N SER A 32 11.91 -6.85 8.35
CA SER A 32 12.93 -6.30 7.45
C SER A 32 13.95 -7.35 7.01
N ASP A 33 14.29 -8.30 7.88
CA ASP A 33 15.13 -9.47 7.61
C ASP A 33 14.64 -10.31 6.42
N LYS A 34 13.32 -10.37 6.26
CA LYS A 34 12.65 -11.11 5.19
C LYS A 34 12.48 -10.27 3.94
N TRP A 35 12.56 -8.95 4.01
CA TRP A 35 12.28 -8.08 2.89
C TRP A 35 13.52 -7.84 2.03
N ASN A 36 13.32 -7.73 0.72
CA ASN A 36 14.32 -7.17 -0.19
C ASN A 36 13.62 -6.40 -1.30
N VAL A 37 14.38 -5.56 -2.00
CA VAL A 37 13.84 -4.67 -3.02
C VAL A 37 13.09 -5.40 -4.13
N LYS A 38 13.43 -6.66 -4.45
CA LYS A 38 12.76 -7.41 -5.53
C LYS A 38 11.28 -7.67 -5.23
N LEU A 39 10.91 -7.71 -3.96
CA LEU A 39 9.52 -7.84 -3.54
C LEU A 39 8.67 -6.62 -3.90
N CYS A 40 9.28 -5.44 -4.13
CA CYS A 40 8.56 -4.27 -4.64
C CYS A 40 7.96 -4.53 -6.03
N LYS A 41 8.50 -5.47 -6.82
CA LYS A 41 7.96 -5.83 -8.14
C LYS A 41 6.54 -6.43 -8.06
N SER A 42 6.23 -7.12 -6.97
CA SER A 42 4.93 -7.78 -6.75
C SER A 42 4.05 -7.06 -5.72
N CYS A 43 4.50 -5.92 -5.19
CA CYS A 43 3.75 -5.15 -4.20
C CYS A 43 2.62 -4.35 -4.88
N THR A 44 1.40 -4.47 -4.37
CA THR A 44 0.21 -3.77 -4.93
C THR A 44 0.04 -2.34 -4.42
N ILE A 45 0.70 -1.95 -3.32
CA ILE A 45 0.59 -0.61 -2.72
C ILE A 45 0.75 0.54 -3.72
N PRO A 46 1.79 0.56 -4.58
CA PRO A 46 1.94 1.65 -5.54
C PRO A 46 0.72 1.84 -6.44
N ARG A 47 0.08 0.72 -6.83
CA ARG A 47 -1.13 0.75 -7.66
C ARG A 47 -2.32 1.28 -6.87
N ILE A 48 -2.51 0.81 -5.64
CA ILE A 48 -3.61 1.24 -4.77
C ILE A 48 -3.54 2.76 -4.54
N GLN A 49 -2.36 3.27 -4.20
CA GLN A 49 -2.13 4.71 -3.97
C GLN A 49 -2.31 5.59 -5.20
N GLN A 50 -2.25 5.01 -6.40
CA GLN A 50 -2.56 5.72 -7.64
C GLN A 50 -4.06 5.71 -7.97
N CYS A 51 -4.80 4.71 -7.49
CA CYS A 51 -6.23 4.57 -7.75
C CYS A 51 -7.08 5.36 -6.76
N ILE A 52 -6.67 5.43 -5.49
CA ILE A 52 -7.46 6.06 -4.44
C ILE A 52 -6.60 6.85 -3.47
N GLU A 53 -7.13 8.00 -3.05
CA GLU A 53 -6.61 8.84 -1.99
C GLU A 53 -7.68 8.94 -0.91
N CYS A 54 -7.48 8.19 0.18
CA CYS A 54 -8.42 8.10 1.30
C CYS A 54 -7.63 8.05 2.61
N ASP A 55 -7.79 9.08 3.45
CA ASP A 55 -7.08 9.19 4.73
C ASP A 55 -7.53 8.15 5.75
N ASN A 56 -8.75 7.63 5.62
CA ASN A 56 -9.30 6.61 6.50
C ASN A 56 -8.83 5.19 6.15
N LEU A 57 -8.05 5.01 5.07
CA LEU A 57 -7.61 3.70 4.59
C LEU A 57 -6.20 3.38 5.10
N ASN A 58 -6.12 2.42 6.02
CA ASN A 58 -4.86 1.94 6.56
C ASN A 58 -4.43 0.64 5.88
N TYR A 59 -3.14 0.53 5.60
CA TYR A 59 -2.56 -0.65 4.98
C TYR A 59 -1.75 -1.47 5.98
N SER A 60 -1.84 -2.78 5.87
CA SER A 60 -0.97 -3.73 6.55
C SER A 60 -0.36 -4.69 5.54
N ALA A 61 0.86 -5.16 5.79
CA ALA A 61 1.50 -6.11 4.90
C ALA A 61 2.24 -7.26 5.59
N GLY A 62 2.32 -8.36 4.84
CA GLY A 62 3.17 -9.51 5.14
C GLY A 62 3.94 -9.93 3.90
N ILE A 63 4.88 -10.85 4.10
CA ILE A 63 5.53 -11.55 2.99
C ILE A 63 5.04 -12.98 3.02
N SER A 64 4.33 -13.39 1.98
CA SER A 64 3.94 -14.78 1.78
C SER A 64 4.89 -15.47 0.80
N SER A 65 5.05 -16.77 1.01
CA SER A 65 5.82 -17.65 0.15
C SER A 65 4.90 -18.67 -0.48
N GLU A 66 4.96 -18.78 -1.80
CA GLU A 66 4.24 -19.76 -2.60
C GLU A 66 5.24 -20.75 -3.22
N MET A 67 4.73 -21.85 -3.76
CA MET A 67 5.53 -22.84 -4.49
C MET A 67 6.78 -23.28 -3.71
N PHE A 68 6.57 -23.76 -2.47
CA PHE A 68 7.65 -24.22 -1.57
C PHE A 68 8.78 -23.20 -1.33
N GLY A 69 8.48 -21.91 -1.35
CA GLY A 69 9.46 -20.85 -1.04
C GLY A 69 10.15 -20.22 -2.25
N LEU A 70 9.89 -20.73 -3.46
CA LEU A 70 10.49 -20.21 -4.69
C LEU A 70 9.93 -18.83 -5.08
N LEU A 71 8.65 -18.57 -4.79
CA LEU A 71 7.98 -17.33 -5.11
C LEU A 71 7.61 -16.61 -3.82
N ARG A 72 8.19 -15.43 -3.61
CA ARG A 72 7.87 -14.57 -2.47
C ARG A 72 7.18 -13.32 -2.97
N LYS A 73 6.11 -12.90 -2.27
CA LYS A 73 5.35 -11.71 -2.62
C LYS A 73 4.94 -10.92 -1.40
N VAL A 74 4.73 -9.62 -1.59
CA VAL A 74 4.11 -8.77 -0.58
C VAL A 74 2.61 -8.98 -0.65
N GLN A 75 2.01 -9.39 0.46
CA GLN A 75 0.57 -9.48 0.60
C GLN A 75 0.10 -8.29 1.41
N VAL A 76 -0.85 -7.55 0.84
CA VAL A 76 -1.35 -6.29 1.39
C VAL A 76 -2.81 -6.50 1.76
N THR A 77 -3.18 -6.07 2.95
CA THR A 77 -4.58 -5.90 3.38
C THR A 77 -4.84 -4.43 3.64
N ALA A 78 -6.09 -4.01 3.44
CA ALA A 78 -6.51 -2.64 3.66
C ALA A 78 -7.71 -2.61 4.60
N TRP A 79 -7.67 -1.72 5.59
CA TRP A 79 -8.72 -1.53 6.57
C TRP A 79 -9.20 -0.09 6.51
N CYS A 80 -10.51 0.10 6.40
CA CYS A 80 -11.12 1.42 6.44
C CYS A 80 -11.59 1.72 7.87
N GLU A 81 -11.10 2.80 8.46
CA GLU A 81 -11.48 3.23 9.81
C GLU A 81 -12.94 3.70 9.88
N GLU A 82 -13.42 4.36 8.82
CA GLU A 82 -14.78 4.90 8.76
C GLU A 82 -15.84 3.78 8.69
N SER A 83 -15.67 2.85 7.75
CA SER A 83 -16.58 1.71 7.60
C SER A 83 -16.31 0.58 8.59
N LYS A 84 -15.22 0.67 9.36
CA LYS A 84 -14.76 -0.33 10.33
C LYS A 84 -14.71 -1.74 9.75
N SER A 85 -14.19 -1.84 8.53
CA SER A 85 -14.17 -3.09 7.78
C SER A 85 -12.94 -3.21 6.90
N GLU A 86 -12.60 -4.47 6.59
CA GLU A 86 -11.58 -4.77 5.59
C GLU A 86 -12.10 -4.41 4.19
N VAL A 87 -11.25 -3.77 3.39
CA VAL A 87 -11.56 -3.40 2.01
C VAL A 87 -11.04 -4.50 1.08
N VAL A 88 -11.98 -5.28 0.53
CA VAL A 88 -11.69 -6.46 -0.30
C VAL A 88 -10.94 -6.09 -1.59
N VAL A 89 -11.30 -4.96 -2.21
CA VAL A 89 -10.63 -4.43 -3.41
C VAL A 89 -10.12 -3.03 -3.09
N PRO A 90 -8.90 -2.90 -2.52
CA PRO A 90 -8.39 -1.61 -2.06
C PRO A 90 -8.33 -0.54 -3.15
N GLU A 91 -8.16 -0.92 -4.41
CA GLU A 91 -8.15 -0.01 -5.55
C GLU A 91 -9.51 0.66 -5.82
N LEU A 92 -10.61 0.10 -5.31
CA LEU A 92 -11.96 0.66 -5.44
C LEU A 92 -12.41 1.41 -4.18
N GLY A 93 -11.69 1.26 -3.06
CA GLY A 93 -12.06 1.83 -1.77
C GLY A 93 -13.20 1.09 -1.08
N CYS A 94 -13.65 1.63 0.06
CA CYS A 94 -14.69 1.05 0.90
C CYS A 94 -16.13 1.34 0.42
N GLY A 95 -16.29 2.24 -0.56
CA GLY A 95 -17.61 2.70 -1.06
C GLY A 95 -18.38 3.64 -0.12
N GLN A 96 -17.86 3.94 1.07
CA GLN A 96 -18.54 4.78 2.07
C GLN A 96 -17.87 6.17 2.22
N CYS A 97 -16.52 6.22 2.34
CA CYS A 97 -15.78 7.46 2.61
C CYS A 97 -15.97 8.56 1.56
N HIS A 98 -16.24 8.18 0.31
CA HIS A 98 -16.35 9.12 -0.81
C HIS A 98 -17.70 8.98 -1.54
N SER A 99 -18.74 8.52 -0.83
CA SER A 99 -20.11 8.58 -1.34
C SER A 99 -20.55 10.04 -1.40
N SER A 100 -20.10 10.78 -2.41
CA SER A 100 -20.68 12.08 -2.73
C SER A 100 -22.04 11.83 -3.39
N THR A 101 -23.07 11.66 -2.57
CA THR A 101 -24.43 11.68 -3.08
C THR A 101 -24.68 13.08 -3.61
N ILE A 102 -25.03 13.19 -4.90
CA ILE A 102 -25.43 14.45 -5.55
C ILE A 102 -26.50 15.20 -4.72
N PHE A 103 -27.29 14.47 -3.94
CA PHE A 103 -28.29 15.00 -3.00
C PHE A 103 -27.71 15.85 -1.85
N ASP A 104 -26.51 15.56 -1.34
CA ASP A 104 -25.95 16.31 -0.19
C ASP A 104 -25.55 17.74 -0.58
N LYS A 105 -25.28 17.99 -1.87
CA LYS A 105 -25.01 19.33 -2.39
C LYS A 105 -26.27 20.20 -2.50
N PHE A 106 -27.45 19.62 -2.65
CA PHE A 106 -28.71 20.35 -2.87
C PHE A 106 -29.43 20.77 -1.58
N LEU A 107 -29.04 20.23 -0.41
CA LEU A 107 -29.64 20.55 0.89
C LEU A 107 -28.80 21.53 1.73
N ALA A 108 -27.67 21.98 1.20
CA ALA A 108 -26.78 22.96 1.84
C ALA A 108 -26.95 24.40 1.30
N GLU A 109 -27.91 24.60 0.38
CA GLU A 109 -28.35 25.91 -0.17
C GLU A 109 -29.78 26.22 0.27
#